data_AF-A0A536FIC4-F1
#
_entry.id   AF-A0A536FIC4-F1
#
_cell.length_a   1.000
_cell.length_b   1.000
_cell.length_c   1.000
_cell.angle_alpha   90.00
_cell.angle_beta   90.00
_cell.angle_gamma   90.00
#
_symmetry.space_group_name_H-M   'P 1'
#
loop_
_entity.id
_entity.type
_entity.pdbx_description
1 polymer ?
#
loop_
_entity_poly.entity_id
_entity_poly.type
_entity_poly.pdbx_seq_one_letter_code
_entity_poly.pdbx_strand_id
1 'polypeptide(L)'
;MASNREEAAGAAWEGADVERLILGENPQTQSLEDARHWAAVYRHLVVLEQHLFDVLAKMIPNMPGEAQREAEQTNLPVIASQVERFRHRLDYWSNRQRELEKL
;
A
#
# COMPACT_ATOMS: atom_id res chain seq x y z
N MET A 1 -13.12 23.30 -7.56
CA MET A 1 -12.99 22.82 -6.17
C MET A 1 -13.66 21.47 -6.16
N ALA A 2 -12.87 20.39 -6.22
CA ALA A 2 -13.43 19.04 -6.11
C ALA A 2 -14.08 18.91 -4.73
N SER A 3 -15.23 18.26 -4.65
CA SER A 3 -15.89 18.03 -3.36
C SER A 3 -15.00 17.10 -2.52
N ASN A 4 -14.90 17.31 -1.19
CA ASN A 4 -14.19 16.38 -0.26
C ASN A 4 -14.54 14.90 -0.48
N ARG A 5 -15.74 14.62 -1.04
CA ARG A 5 -16.20 13.27 -1.39
C ARG A 5 -15.50 12.69 -2.63
N GLU A 6 -15.20 13.51 -3.63
CA GLU A 6 -14.41 13.11 -4.80
C GLU A 6 -12.94 12.94 -4.43
N GLU A 7 -12.41 13.73 -3.50
CA GLU A 7 -11.04 13.58 -2.98
C GLU A 7 -10.88 12.29 -2.17
N ALA A 8 -11.84 11.92 -1.33
CA ALA A 8 -11.78 10.68 -0.55
C ALA A 8 -11.93 9.42 -1.42
N ALA A 9 -12.83 9.44 -2.41
CA ALA A 9 -12.96 8.35 -3.39
C ALA A 9 -11.73 8.28 -4.30
N GLY A 10 -11.22 9.42 -4.75
CA GLY A 10 -9.97 9.53 -5.52
C GLY A 10 -8.78 8.99 -4.74
N ALA A 11 -8.63 9.31 -3.45
CA ALA A 11 -7.56 8.81 -2.60
C ALA A 11 -7.58 7.29 -2.42
N ALA A 12 -8.77 6.67 -2.39
CA ALA A 12 -8.92 5.21 -2.35
C ALA A 12 -8.46 4.56 -3.67
N TRP A 13 -8.81 5.15 -4.82
CA TRP A 13 -8.37 4.68 -6.15
C TRP A 13 -6.89 4.97 -6.44
N GLU A 14 -6.38 6.14 -6.05
CA GLU A 14 -4.96 6.50 -6.17
C GLU A 14 -4.09 5.75 -5.15
N GLY A 15 -4.65 5.32 -4.02
CA GLY A 15 -3.95 4.50 -3.04
C GLY A 15 -3.62 3.11 -3.56
N ALA A 16 -4.45 2.62 -4.50
CA ALA A 16 -4.41 1.31 -5.14
C ALA A 16 -3.53 1.25 -6.41
N ASP A 17 -3.05 2.38 -6.92
CA ASP A 17 -2.14 2.39 -8.07
C ASP A 17 -0.78 1.78 -7.69
N VAL A 18 -0.53 0.57 -8.21
CA VAL A 18 0.67 -0.24 -7.93
C VAL A 18 1.97 0.49 -8.29
N GLU A 19 1.93 1.40 -9.26
CA GLU A 19 3.09 2.16 -9.73
C GLU A 19 3.31 3.47 -8.96
N ARG A 20 2.33 3.91 -8.16
CA ARG A 20 2.41 5.19 -7.45
C ARG A 20 3.57 5.20 -6.44
N LEU A 21 4.53 6.08 -6.67
CA LEU A 21 5.66 6.32 -5.79
C LEU A 21 5.24 7.03 -4.49
N ILE A 22 6.00 6.84 -3.42
CA ILE A 22 5.95 7.73 -2.25
C ILE A 22 6.66 9.04 -2.59
N LEU A 23 6.19 10.17 -2.06
CA LEU A 23 6.84 11.46 -2.29
C LEU A 23 8.32 11.42 -1.88
N GLY A 24 9.20 11.88 -2.77
CA GLY A 24 10.65 11.89 -2.55
C GLY A 24 11.36 10.61 -3.01
N GLU A 25 10.62 9.59 -3.44
CA GLU A 25 11.19 8.37 -3.96
C GLU A 25 11.79 8.56 -5.35
N ASN A 26 13.03 8.08 -5.54
CA ASN A 26 13.71 8.08 -6.83
C ASN A 26 14.17 6.66 -7.21
N PRO A 27 13.38 5.93 -8.02
CA PRO A 27 13.73 4.57 -8.49
C PRO A 27 15.06 4.49 -9.25
N GLN A 28 15.49 5.60 -9.87
CA GLN A 28 16.73 5.65 -10.66
C GLN A 28 18.00 5.93 -9.82
N THR A 29 17.87 6.01 -8.49
CA THR A 29 19.02 6.19 -7.60
C THR A 29 20.07 5.09 -7.80
N GLN A 30 21.34 5.48 -7.71
CA GLN A 30 22.49 4.58 -7.62
C GLN A 30 22.98 4.44 -6.17
N SER A 31 22.34 5.13 -5.22
CA SER A 31 22.67 5.05 -3.81
C SER A 31 22.13 3.76 -3.19
N LEU A 32 23.05 2.92 -2.68
CA LEU A 32 22.67 1.75 -1.90
C LEU A 32 21.94 2.14 -0.60
N GLU A 33 22.27 3.30 -0.03
CA GLU A 33 21.60 3.83 1.16
C GLU A 33 20.13 4.15 0.86
N ASP A 34 19.84 4.80 -0.27
CA ASP A 34 18.47 5.10 -0.69
C ASP A 34 17.67 3.80 -0.90
N ALA A 35 18.30 2.79 -1.54
CA ALA A 35 17.63 1.52 -1.77
C ALA A 35 17.29 0.80 -0.46
N ARG A 36 18.20 0.81 0.51
CA ARG A 36 17.94 0.27 1.86
C ARG A 36 16.87 1.06 2.60
N HIS A 37 16.89 2.38 2.49
CA HIS A 37 15.91 3.26 3.11
C HIS A 37 14.50 2.93 2.61
N TRP A 38 14.29 2.94 1.30
CA TRP A 38 12.96 2.69 0.72
C TRP A 38 12.49 1.25 0.92
N ALA A 39 13.40 0.26 0.86
CA ALA A 39 13.06 -1.12 1.24
C ALA A 39 12.56 -1.21 2.70
N ALA A 40 13.16 -0.46 3.63
CA ALA A 40 12.70 -0.41 5.01
C ALA A 40 11.35 0.30 5.14
N VAL A 41 11.16 1.44 4.48
CA VAL A 41 9.88 2.18 4.47
C VAL A 41 8.74 1.28 3.98
N TYR A 42 8.88 0.66 2.81
CA TYR A 42 7.83 -0.22 2.28
C TYR A 42 7.59 -1.45 3.16
N ARG A 43 8.62 -1.99 3.82
CA ARG A 43 8.44 -3.08 4.79
C ARG A 43 7.55 -2.69 5.96
N HIS A 44 7.74 -1.49 6.52
CA HIS A 44 6.89 -0.98 7.59
C HIS A 44 5.44 -0.80 7.13
N LEU A 45 5.24 -0.28 5.91
CA LEU A 45 3.90 -0.09 5.35
C LEU A 45 3.19 -1.42 5.07
N VAL A 46 3.87 -2.41 4.49
CA VAL A 46 3.30 -3.76 4.29
C VAL A 46 2.85 -4.37 5.60
N VAL A 47 3.65 -4.26 6.67
CA VAL A 47 3.29 -4.80 8.00
C VAL A 47 2.05 -4.09 8.56
N LEU A 48 2.01 -2.76 8.47
CA LEU A 48 0.86 -1.97 8.92
C LEU A 48 -0.41 -2.35 8.17
N GLU A 49 -0.39 -2.32 6.84
CA GLU A 49 -1.59 -2.58 6.03
C GLU A 49 -2.05 -4.04 6.15
N GLN A 50 -1.13 -5.00 6.25
CA GLN A 50 -1.51 -6.39 6.48
C GLN A 50 -2.21 -6.57 7.84
N HIS A 51 -1.76 -5.89 8.89
CA HIS A 51 -2.46 -5.93 10.17
C HIS A 51 -3.85 -5.32 10.09
N LEU A 52 -4.02 -4.19 9.38
CA LEU A 52 -5.34 -3.59 9.16
C LEU A 52 -6.25 -4.54 8.38
N PHE A 53 -5.74 -5.17 7.32
CA PHE A 53 -6.46 -6.17 6.56
C PHE A 53 -6.92 -7.34 7.44
N ASP A 54 -6.02 -7.88 8.26
CA ASP A 54 -6.32 -9.02 9.14
C ASP A 54 -7.38 -8.68 10.19
N VAL A 55 -7.39 -7.44 10.70
CA VAL A 55 -8.43 -6.96 11.62
C VAL A 55 -9.77 -6.87 10.89
N LEU A 56 -9.81 -6.26 9.71
CA LEU A 56 -11.05 -6.13 8.92
C LEU A 56 -11.62 -7.50 8.54
N ALA A 57 -10.77 -8.42 8.08
CA ALA A 57 -11.17 -9.78 7.71
C ALA A 57 -11.80 -10.56 8.88
N LYS A 58 -11.43 -10.25 10.13
CA LYS A 58 -12.04 -10.84 11.34
C LYS A 58 -13.31 -10.14 11.78
N MET A 59 -13.40 -8.83 11.59
CA MET A 59 -14.54 -8.03 12.08
C MET A 59 -15.73 -8.08 11.13
N ILE A 60 -15.51 -7.95 9.83
CA ILE A 60 -16.55 -7.80 8.81
C ILE A 60 -17.56 -8.97 8.80
N PRO A 61 -17.14 -10.26 8.90
CA PRO A 61 -18.09 -11.37 8.91
C PRO A 61 -19.06 -11.37 10.10
N ASN A 62 -18.76 -10.61 11.16
CA ASN A 62 -19.58 -10.52 12.37
C ASN A 62 -20.51 -9.29 12.38
N MET A 63 -20.52 -8.51 11.30
CA MET A 63 -21.36 -7.31 11.18
C MET A 63 -22.80 -7.65 10.76
N PRO A 64 -23.79 -6.79 11.08
CA PRO A 64 -25.13 -6.90 10.52
C PRO A 64 -25.10 -6.83 8.99
N GLY A 65 -26.01 -7.55 8.31
CA GLY A 65 -25.89 -7.83 6.88
C GLY A 65 -25.72 -6.61 5.95
N GLU A 66 -26.36 -5.47 6.23
CA GLU A 66 -26.13 -4.25 5.44
C GLU A 66 -24.72 -3.66 5.66
N ALA A 67 -24.26 -3.61 6.91
CA ALA A 67 -22.94 -3.12 7.26
C ALA A 67 -21.83 -4.05 6.75
N GLN A 68 -22.05 -5.37 6.82
CA GLN A 68 -21.13 -6.36 6.24
C GLN A 68 -20.95 -6.12 4.74
N ARG A 69 -22.06 -6.05 3.97
CA ARG A 69 -22.01 -5.87 2.52
C ARG A 69 -21.31 -4.57 2.12
N GLU A 70 -21.63 -3.47 2.82
CA GLU A 70 -20.98 -2.18 2.57
C GLU A 70 -19.46 -2.30 2.79
N ALA A 71 -19.03 -2.85 3.94
CA ALA A 71 -17.61 -2.98 4.27
C ALA A 71 -16.85 -3.92 3.32
N GLU A 72 -17.46 -5.01 2.87
CA GLU A 72 -16.89 -5.91 1.88
C GLU A 72 -16.69 -5.24 0.51
N GLN A 73 -17.59 -4.32 0.14
CA GLN A 73 -17.57 -3.66 -1.16
C GLN A 73 -16.67 -2.42 -1.19
N THR A 74 -16.54 -1.69 -0.08
CA THR A 74 -15.87 -0.38 -0.09
C THR A 74 -14.61 -0.32 0.76
N ASN A 75 -14.50 -1.10 1.84
CA ASN A 75 -13.32 -1.08 2.72
C ASN A 75 -12.29 -2.16 2.34
N LEU A 76 -12.72 -3.42 2.20
CA LEU A 76 -11.81 -4.53 1.93
C LEU A 76 -10.98 -4.35 0.64
N PRO A 77 -11.56 -3.94 -0.50
CA PRO A 77 -10.79 -3.79 -1.74
C PRO A 77 -9.73 -2.69 -1.65
N VAL A 78 -10.01 -1.62 -0.90
CA VAL A 78 -9.06 -0.50 -0.71
C VAL A 78 -7.85 -0.96 0.08
N ILE A 79 -8.04 -1.62 1.22
CA ILE A 79 -6.90 -2.13 2.00
C ILE A 79 -6.15 -3.23 1.24
N ALA A 80 -6.86 -4.13 0.56
CA ALA A 80 -6.23 -5.18 -0.23
C ALA A 80 -5.30 -4.62 -1.32
N SER A 81 -5.76 -3.61 -2.07
CA SER A 81 -4.97 -2.97 -3.11
C SER A 81 -3.79 -2.16 -2.54
N GLN A 82 -3.93 -1.53 -1.38
CA GLN A 82 -2.81 -0.87 -0.69
C GLN A 82 -1.73 -1.87 -0.25
N VAL A 83 -2.13 -3.03 0.30
CA VAL A 83 -1.21 -4.13 0.63
C VAL A 83 -0.46 -4.60 -0.62
N GLU A 84 -1.18 -4.84 -1.73
CA GLU A 84 -0.60 -5.29 -2.99
C GLU A 84 0.41 -4.29 -3.55
N ARG A 85 0.04 -3.01 -3.62
CA ARG A 85 0.95 -1.93 -4.01
C ARG A 85 2.22 -1.94 -3.17
N PHE A 86 2.10 -1.91 -1.84
CA PHE A 86 3.30 -1.83 -0.99
C PHE A 86 4.17 -3.08 -1.07
N ARG A 87 3.58 -4.26 -1.29
CA ARG A 87 4.35 -5.49 -1.57
C ARG A 87 5.12 -5.39 -2.87
N HIS A 88 4.46 -4.98 -3.96
CA HIS A 88 5.12 -4.79 -5.26
C HIS A 88 6.31 -3.83 -5.15
N ARG A 89 6.14 -2.74 -4.42
CA ARG A 89 7.19 -1.74 -4.21
C ARG A 89 8.30 -2.20 -3.27
N LEU A 90 7.97 -2.97 -2.24
CA LEU A 90 8.97 -3.64 -1.41
C LEU A 90 9.82 -4.61 -2.24
N ASP A 91 9.21 -5.37 -3.13
CA ASP A 91 9.92 -6.30 -4.01
C ASP A 91 10.85 -5.56 -4.96
N TYR A 92 10.38 -4.48 -5.58
CA TYR A 92 11.20 -3.58 -6.39
C TYR A 92 12.46 -3.13 -5.63
N TRP A 93 12.31 -2.54 -4.44
CA TRP A 93 13.46 -2.05 -3.68
C TRP A 93 14.35 -3.14 -3.13
N SER A 94 13.78 -4.29 -2.76
CA SER A 94 14.56 -5.44 -2.34
C SER A 94 15.43 -5.98 -3.48
N ASN A 95 14.91 -5.98 -4.71
CA ASN A 95 15.68 -6.33 -5.91
C ASN A 95 16.77 -5.28 -6.18
N ARG A 96 16.40 -4.00 -6.15
CA ARG A 96 17.32 -2.89 -6.39
C ARG A 96 18.46 -2.84 -5.38
N GLN A 97 18.17 -3.06 -4.10
CA GLN A 97 19.19 -3.17 -3.06
C GLN A 97 20.19 -4.29 -3.40
N ARG A 98 19.71 -5.47 -3.79
CA ARG A 98 20.59 -6.61 -4.15
C ARG A 98 21.40 -6.37 -5.41
N GLU A 99 20.91 -5.56 -6.35
CA GLU A 99 21.68 -5.15 -7.52
C GLU A 99 22.83 -4.21 -7.12
N LEU A 100 22.53 -3.18 -6.33
CA LEU A 100 23.51 -2.19 -5.88
C LEU A 100 24.54 -2.74 -4.91
N GLU A 101 24.21 -3.78 -4.12
CA GLU A 101 25.17 -4.49 -3.26
C GLU A 101 26.21 -5.30 -4.04
N LYS A 102 25.97 -5.56 -5.33
CA LYS A 102 26.88 -6.31 -6.21
C LYS A 102 27.76 -5.41 -7.08
N LEU A 103 27.52 -4.10 -7.07
CA LEU A 103 28.32 -3.09 -7.77
C LEU A 103 29.54 -2.70 -6.92
#